data_AF-A0A8T7HXA8-F1
#
_entry.id   AF-A0A8T7HXA8-F1
#
_cell.length_a   1.000
_cell.length_b   1.000
_cell.length_c   1.000
_cell.angle_alpha   90.00
_cell.angle_beta   90.00
_cell.angle_gamma   90.00
#
_symmetry.space_group_name_H-M   'P 1'
#
loop_
_entity.id
_entity.type
_entity.pdbx_description
1 polymer ?
#
loop_
_entity_poly.entity_id
_entity_poly.type
_entity_poly.pdbx_seq_one_letter_code
_entity_poly.pdbx_strand_id
1 'polypeptide(L)'
;MWKLLLKFSAALMLLFYCVLAAAAQDEPVADSLEQLKKEVLSINRELFILEEDLLFPASTQVAFYVSFDLGYFFKLDSIKLKVNDQWVTQYLYTDRELDALKRGAVQRLHVDNFPVGEHEVVAVVVGYGPENREYKLAVSSKFEKDTEAKLLEIKIVDDDVKQQPRLAVKEWN
;
A
#
# COMPACT_ATOMS: atom_id res chain seq x y z
N MET A 1 -69.47 14.54 -58.57
CA MET A 1 -69.43 14.42 -57.10
C MET A 1 -68.34 13.46 -56.60
N TRP A 2 -68.16 12.25 -57.16
CA TRP A 2 -67.11 11.30 -56.74
C TRP A 2 -65.67 11.87 -56.73
N LYS A 3 -65.25 12.59 -57.79
CA LYS A 3 -63.88 13.12 -57.91
C LYS A 3 -63.47 14.11 -56.81
N LEU A 4 -64.43 14.74 -56.12
CA LEU A 4 -64.16 15.65 -55.00
C LEU A 4 -63.92 14.88 -53.69
N LEU A 5 -64.65 13.79 -53.48
CA LEU A 5 -64.50 12.89 -52.34
C LEU A 5 -63.16 12.14 -52.38
N LEU A 6 -62.70 11.73 -53.56
CA LEU A 6 -61.41 11.06 -53.72
C LEU A 6 -60.22 11.99 -53.39
N LYS A 7 -60.33 13.27 -53.76
CA LYS A 7 -59.32 14.30 -53.45
C LYS A 7 -59.28 14.64 -51.96
N PHE A 8 -60.44 14.67 -51.29
CA PHE A 8 -60.52 14.85 -49.84
C PHE A 8 -59.91 13.69 -49.08
N SER A 9 -60.16 12.44 -49.50
CA SER A 9 -59.55 11.25 -48.92
C SER A 9 -58.02 11.23 -49.10
N ALA A 10 -57.52 11.57 -50.29
CA ALA A 10 -56.09 11.65 -50.55
C ALA A 10 -55.39 12.76 -49.74
N ALA A 11 -56.04 13.93 -49.59
CA ALA A 11 -55.52 15.03 -48.77
C ALA A 11 -55.50 14.68 -47.28
N LEU A 12 -56.52 13.97 -46.79
CA LEU A 12 -56.56 13.47 -45.41
C LEU A 12 -55.46 12.42 -45.16
N MET A 13 -55.21 11.55 -46.14
CA MET A 13 -54.16 10.54 -46.08
C MET A 13 -52.75 11.15 -46.11
N LEU A 14 -52.55 12.22 -46.90
CA LEU A 14 -51.30 12.99 -46.93
C LEU A 14 -51.06 13.78 -45.65
N LEU A 15 -52.10 14.39 -45.07
CA LEU A 15 -52.02 15.06 -43.77
C LEU A 15 -51.71 14.06 -42.65
N PHE A 16 -52.27 12.85 -42.70
CA PHE A 16 -51.99 11.80 -41.71
C PHE A 16 -50.55 11.29 -41.80
N TYR A 17 -50.00 11.16 -43.02
CA TYR A 17 -48.60 10.79 -43.23
C TYR A 17 -47.62 11.86 -42.74
N CYS A 18 -47.98 13.14 -42.84
CA CYS A 18 -47.12 14.25 -42.39
C CYS A 18 -47.00 14.30 -40.86
N VAL A 19 -48.07 13.97 -40.13
CA VAL A 19 -48.08 13.92 -38.65
C VAL A 19 -47.24 12.75 -38.13
N LEU A 20 -47.24 11.59 -38.81
CA LEU A 20 -46.41 10.44 -38.42
C LEU A 20 -44.90 10.72 -38.61
N ALA A 21 -44.52 11.43 -39.68
CA ALA A 21 -43.11 11.72 -39.98
C ALA A 21 -42.48 12.71 -38.98
N ALA A 22 -43.27 13.64 -38.43
CA ALA A 22 -42.79 14.62 -37.46
C ALA A 22 -42.53 14.03 -36.06
N ALA A 23 -43.18 12.91 -35.70
CA ALA A 23 -43.01 12.26 -34.40
C ALA A 23 -41.72 11.41 -34.28
N ALA A 24 -41.00 11.18 -35.38
CA ALA A 24 -39.82 10.30 -35.40
C ALA A 24 -38.48 11.01 -35.11
N GLN A 25 -38.47 12.32 -34.88
CA GLN A 25 -37.23 13.12 -34.79
C GLN A 25 -36.72 13.41 -33.36
N ASP A 26 -37.44 13.02 -32.31
CA ASP A 26 -37.08 13.32 -30.91
C ASP A 26 -36.34 12.21 -30.16
N GLU A 27 -36.28 10.97 -30.70
CA GLU A 27 -35.57 9.85 -30.04
C GLU A 27 -34.03 9.95 -29.96
N PRO A 28 -33.28 10.53 -30.93
CA PRO A 28 -31.82 10.41 -30.92
C PRO A 28 -31.14 11.21 -29.79
N VAL A 29 -31.79 12.24 -29.25
CA VAL A 29 -31.24 13.07 -28.16
C VAL A 29 -31.48 12.44 -26.79
N ALA A 30 -32.61 11.75 -26.60
CA ALA A 30 -32.93 11.06 -25.36
C ALA A 30 -31.99 9.87 -25.11
N ASP A 31 -31.71 9.08 -26.15
CA ASP A 31 -30.76 7.96 -26.09
C ASP A 31 -29.35 8.42 -25.74
N SER A 32 -28.92 9.56 -26.31
CA SER A 32 -27.61 10.16 -26.04
C SER A 32 -27.48 10.59 -24.56
N LEU A 33 -28.54 11.16 -23.98
CA LEU A 33 -28.57 11.56 -22.57
C LEU A 33 -28.56 10.36 -21.61
N GLU A 34 -29.24 9.27 -21.96
CA GLU A 34 -29.18 8.03 -21.17
C GLU A 34 -27.80 7.37 -21.22
N GLN A 35 -27.15 7.37 -22.39
CA GLN A 35 -25.79 6.84 -22.54
C GLN A 35 -24.78 7.66 -21.72
N LEU A 36 -24.83 8.99 -21.80
CA LEU A 36 -23.98 9.88 -21.00
C LEU A 36 -24.18 9.67 -19.50
N LYS A 37 -25.42 9.51 -19.02
CA LYS A 37 -25.69 9.20 -17.61
C LYS A 37 -25.09 7.86 -17.19
N LYS A 38 -25.20 6.84 -18.04
CA LYS A 38 -24.62 5.51 -17.78
C LYS A 38 -23.09 5.57 -17.72
N GLU A 39 -22.47 6.37 -18.57
CA GLU A 39 -21.02 6.56 -18.62
C GLU A 39 -20.49 7.37 -17.43
N VAL A 40 -21.16 8.44 -17.01
CA VAL A 40 -20.81 9.17 -15.78
C VAL A 40 -20.95 8.25 -14.55
N LEU A 41 -21.98 7.41 -14.52
CA LEU A 41 -22.18 6.42 -13.47
C LEU A 41 -21.16 5.28 -13.51
N SER A 42 -20.63 4.90 -14.67
CA SER A 42 -19.54 3.91 -14.76
C SER A 42 -18.23 4.51 -14.30
N ILE A 43 -17.89 5.71 -14.78
CA ILE A 43 -16.67 6.44 -14.37
C ILE A 43 -16.63 6.66 -12.86
N ASN A 44 -17.73 7.08 -12.23
CA ASN A 44 -17.76 7.26 -10.78
C ASN A 44 -17.57 5.94 -10.01
N ARG A 45 -18.08 4.82 -10.53
CA ARG A 45 -17.87 3.49 -9.93
C ARG A 45 -16.44 2.98 -10.13
N GLU A 46 -15.86 3.23 -11.31
CA GLU A 46 -14.45 2.94 -11.60
C GLU A 46 -13.52 3.78 -10.73
N LEU A 47 -13.82 5.06 -10.51
CA LEU A 47 -13.08 5.92 -9.57
C LEU A 47 -13.18 5.38 -8.13
N PHE A 48 -14.37 4.98 -7.70
CA PHE A 48 -14.58 4.43 -6.35
C PHE A 48 -13.80 3.12 -6.13
N ILE A 49 -13.78 2.23 -7.11
CA ILE A 49 -12.99 0.98 -7.05
C ILE A 49 -11.49 1.30 -7.08
N LEU A 50 -11.07 2.27 -7.90
CA LEU A 50 -9.67 2.68 -7.98
C LEU A 50 -9.20 3.35 -6.69
N GLU A 51 -10.05 4.15 -6.03
CA GLU A 51 -9.79 4.69 -4.69
C GLU A 51 -9.66 3.56 -3.64
N GLU A 52 -10.53 2.55 -3.67
CA GLU A 52 -10.45 1.40 -2.77
C GLU A 52 -9.16 0.57 -2.98
N ASP A 53 -8.76 0.31 -4.23
CA ASP A 53 -7.52 -0.39 -4.57
C ASP A 53 -6.25 0.41 -4.18
N LEU A 54 -6.30 1.75 -4.30
CA LEU A 54 -5.22 2.63 -3.83
C LEU A 54 -5.12 2.69 -2.30
N LEU A 55 -6.24 2.51 -1.59
CA LEU A 55 -6.28 2.50 -0.13
C LEU A 55 -5.89 1.15 0.47
N PHE A 56 -6.07 0.03 -0.26
CA PHE A 56 -5.74 -1.32 0.22
C PHE A 56 -5.12 -2.23 -0.87
N PRO A 57 -3.93 -1.92 -1.41
CA PRO A 57 -3.29 -2.78 -2.40
C PRO A 57 -3.06 -4.21 -1.88
N ALA A 58 -3.16 -5.21 -2.76
CA ALA A 58 -3.01 -6.63 -2.44
C ALA A 58 -1.64 -7.04 -1.83
N SER A 59 -0.64 -6.14 -1.80
CA SER A 59 0.66 -6.37 -1.14
C SER A 59 1.31 -5.10 -0.58
N THR A 60 0.68 -4.45 0.41
CA THR A 60 1.32 -3.36 1.20
C THR A 60 2.23 -3.84 2.33
N GLN A 61 2.74 -5.07 2.23
CA GLN A 61 3.47 -5.70 3.30
C GLN A 61 4.87 -5.11 3.44
N VAL A 62 5.23 -4.73 4.67
CA VAL A 62 6.59 -4.42 5.07
C VAL A 62 7.05 -5.42 6.11
N ALA A 63 8.20 -6.02 5.87
CA ALA A 63 8.81 -6.97 6.79
C ALA A 63 10.11 -6.41 7.36
N PHE A 64 10.21 -6.42 8.68
CA PHE A 64 11.38 -5.98 9.43
C PHE A 64 12.16 -7.19 9.91
N TYR A 65 13.43 -7.21 9.59
CA TYR A 65 14.37 -8.26 9.95
C TYR A 65 15.46 -7.70 10.83
N VAL A 66 16.08 -8.58 11.60
CA VAL A 66 17.32 -8.30 12.32
C VAL A 66 18.36 -9.32 11.95
N SER A 67 19.56 -8.82 11.72
CA SER A 67 20.76 -9.63 11.59
C SER A 67 21.83 -9.13 12.55
N PHE A 68 22.66 -10.06 12.99
CA PHE A 68 23.62 -9.86 14.05
C PHE A 68 24.96 -10.41 13.59
N ASP A 69 25.92 -9.52 13.39
CA ASP A 69 27.23 -9.82 12.82
C ASP A 69 28.30 -9.26 13.76
N LEU A 70 28.40 -9.86 14.94
CA LEU A 70 29.23 -9.39 16.04
C LEU A 70 30.36 -10.37 16.37
N GLY A 71 31.43 -9.81 16.93
CA GLY A 71 32.56 -10.56 17.47
C GLY A 71 32.32 -10.97 18.92
N TYR A 72 33.36 -10.93 19.74
CA TYR A 72 33.31 -11.35 21.15
C TYR A 72 32.84 -10.26 22.11
N PHE A 73 32.58 -9.03 21.64
CA PHE A 73 32.55 -7.86 22.49
C PHE A 73 31.15 -7.36 22.86
N PHE A 74 30.08 -7.83 22.22
CA PHE A 74 28.73 -7.45 22.63
C PHE A 74 27.75 -8.63 22.63
N LYS A 75 27.04 -8.77 23.74
CA LYS A 75 25.94 -9.71 23.91
C LYS A 75 24.63 -8.96 23.82
N LEU A 76 23.91 -9.17 22.71
CA LEU A 76 22.53 -8.68 22.57
C LEU A 76 21.64 -9.30 23.65
N ASP A 77 20.79 -8.49 24.27
CA ASP A 77 19.83 -8.93 25.27
C ASP A 77 18.41 -8.75 24.73
N SER A 78 18.05 -7.54 24.31
CA SER A 78 16.72 -7.24 23.79
C SER A 78 16.73 -6.27 22.62
N ILE A 79 15.68 -6.37 21.81
CA ILE A 79 15.40 -5.44 20.73
C ILE A 79 13.97 -4.92 20.85
N LYS A 80 13.80 -3.64 20.53
CA LYS A 80 12.50 -2.99 20.43
C LYS A 80 12.41 -2.30 19.09
N LEU A 81 11.27 -2.48 18.42
CA LEU A 81 10.97 -1.86 17.15
C LEU A 81 9.80 -0.90 17.33
N LYS A 82 10.01 0.33 16.89
CA LYS A 82 9.01 1.38 16.83
C LYS A 82 8.83 1.79 15.38
N VAL A 83 7.59 1.93 14.92
CA VAL A 83 7.28 2.41 13.57
C VAL A 83 6.23 3.51 13.70
N ASN A 84 6.43 4.66 13.04
CA ASN A 84 5.53 5.82 13.10
C ASN A 84 5.11 6.17 14.54
N ASP A 85 6.09 6.28 15.42
CA ASP A 85 5.91 6.53 16.85
C ASP A 85 5.16 5.48 17.68
N GLN A 86 4.89 4.30 17.15
CA GLN A 86 4.23 3.20 17.86
C GLN A 86 5.16 2.00 18.06
N TRP A 87 5.20 1.44 19.28
CA TRP A 87 5.97 0.23 19.56
C TRP A 87 5.25 -0.99 18.98
N VAL A 88 5.83 -1.59 17.95
CA VAL A 88 5.24 -2.73 17.24
C VAL A 88 5.84 -4.06 17.65
N THR A 89 7.06 -4.06 18.21
CA THR A 89 7.71 -5.28 18.69
C THR A 89 8.65 -5.00 19.85
N GLN A 90 8.64 -5.88 20.83
CA GLN A 90 9.62 -5.94 21.90
C GLN A 90 9.97 -7.40 22.14
N TYR A 91 11.25 -7.74 22.03
CA TYR A 91 11.72 -9.11 22.09
C TYR A 91 12.97 -9.23 22.96
N LEU A 92 13.02 -10.28 23.76
CA LEU A 92 14.14 -10.65 24.63
C LEU A 92 14.72 -11.96 24.10
N TYR A 93 16.04 -12.00 23.95
CA TYR A 93 16.73 -13.14 23.36
C TYR A 93 17.19 -14.15 24.40
N THR A 94 17.09 -15.42 24.05
CA THR A 94 17.77 -16.51 24.77
C THR A 94 19.17 -16.74 24.20
N ASP A 95 20.05 -17.34 25.00
CA ASP A 95 21.41 -17.68 24.55
C ASP A 95 21.43 -18.55 23.28
N ARG A 96 20.45 -19.45 23.12
CA ARG A 96 20.33 -20.32 21.94
C ARG A 96 19.98 -19.55 20.67
N GLU A 97 19.11 -18.55 20.79
CA GLU A 97 18.74 -17.68 19.67
C GLU A 97 19.89 -16.76 19.30
N LEU A 98 20.59 -16.20 20.28
CA LEU A 98 21.81 -15.43 20.06
C LEU A 98 22.86 -16.25 19.32
N ASP A 99 23.06 -17.51 19.71
CA ASP A 99 23.99 -18.41 19.02
C ASP A 99 23.56 -18.72 17.58
N ALA A 100 22.25 -18.77 17.29
CA ALA A 100 21.78 -18.90 15.93
C ALA A 100 22.05 -17.64 15.10
N LEU A 101 21.74 -16.47 15.67
CA LEU A 101 21.99 -15.17 15.04
C LEU A 101 23.49 -14.97 14.75
N LYS A 102 24.37 -15.31 15.69
CA LYS A 102 25.84 -15.30 15.50
C LYS A 102 26.34 -16.18 14.36
N ARG A 103 25.61 -17.26 14.03
CA ARG A 103 25.92 -18.12 12.88
C ARG A 103 25.37 -17.58 11.56
N GLY A 104 24.87 -16.34 11.54
CA GLY A 104 24.29 -15.70 10.36
C GLY A 104 22.80 -16.00 10.17
N ALA A 105 22.09 -16.47 11.21
CA ALA A 105 20.64 -16.53 11.13
C ALA A 105 20.06 -15.11 11.06
N VAL A 106 18.97 -14.97 10.33
CA VAL A 106 18.21 -13.72 10.23
C VAL A 106 16.85 -13.96 10.87
N GLN A 107 16.47 -13.11 11.81
CA GLN A 107 15.16 -13.18 12.45
C GLN A 107 14.22 -12.16 11.82
N ARG A 108 12.99 -12.57 11.54
CA ARG A 108 11.89 -11.67 11.22
C ARG A 108 11.29 -11.13 12.51
N LEU A 109 11.45 -9.83 12.76
CA LEU A 109 10.96 -9.16 13.96
C LEU A 109 9.46 -8.87 13.87
N HIS A 110 9.06 -8.29 12.75
CA HIS A 110 7.71 -7.78 12.57
C HIS A 110 7.33 -7.79 11.10
N VAL A 111 6.04 -7.99 10.83
CA VAL A 111 5.48 -7.92 9.49
C VAL A 111 4.12 -7.26 9.61
N ASP A 112 3.91 -6.19 8.86
CA ASP A 112 2.65 -5.47 8.87
C ASP A 112 2.39 -4.79 7.52
N ASN A 113 1.19 -4.29 7.32
CA ASN A 113 0.80 -3.54 6.14
C ASN A 113 0.93 -2.05 6.42
N PHE A 114 1.60 -1.33 5.51
CA PHE A 114 1.80 0.11 5.63
C PHE A 114 1.17 0.84 4.43
N PRO A 115 0.49 1.97 4.65
CA PRO A 115 0.03 2.82 3.56
C PRO A 115 1.17 3.23 2.62
N VAL A 116 0.85 3.64 1.40
CA VAL A 116 1.84 4.27 0.52
C VAL A 116 2.28 5.61 1.12
N GLY A 117 3.58 5.89 1.13
CA GLY A 117 4.14 7.16 1.61
C GLY A 117 5.36 7.01 2.53
N GLU A 118 5.77 8.11 3.16
CA GLU A 118 6.91 8.12 4.08
C GLU A 118 6.55 7.54 5.44
N HIS A 119 7.43 6.67 5.95
CA HIS A 119 7.35 6.08 7.27
C HIS A 119 8.69 6.17 7.99
N GLU A 120 8.64 6.20 9.31
CA GLU A 120 9.84 6.17 10.15
C GLU A 120 9.89 4.86 10.94
N VAL A 121 11.06 4.22 10.92
CA VAL A 121 11.38 3.09 11.78
C VAL A 121 12.47 3.49 12.76
N VAL A 122 12.27 3.14 14.03
CA VAL A 122 13.26 3.27 15.09
C VAL A 122 13.49 1.92 15.74
N ALA A 123 14.71 1.43 15.66
CA ALA A 123 15.14 0.22 16.35
C ALA A 123 15.98 0.59 17.57
N VAL A 124 15.61 0.07 18.73
CA VAL A 124 16.35 0.23 19.98
C VAL A 124 16.86 -1.12 20.42
N VAL A 125 18.17 -1.21 20.61
CA VAL A 125 18.87 -2.42 21.02
C VAL A 125 19.49 -2.21 22.38
N VAL A 126 19.33 -3.19 23.25
CA VAL A 126 19.99 -3.25 24.56
C VAL A 126 20.83 -4.51 24.62
N GLY A 127 22.03 -4.39 25.18
CA GLY A 127 22.89 -5.53 25.44
C GLY A 127 24.08 -5.15 26.32
N TYR A 128 24.97 -6.12 26.51
CA TYR A 128 26.07 -6.02 27.44
C TYR A 128 27.41 -6.18 26.70
N GLY A 129 28.33 -5.26 26.94
CA GLY A 129 29.69 -5.35 26.43
C GLY A 129 30.65 -6.04 27.42
N PRO A 130 31.97 -5.92 27.21
CA PRO A 130 32.96 -6.45 28.14
C PRO A 130 32.77 -5.82 29.53
N GLU A 131 33.11 -6.57 30.59
CA GLU A 131 32.91 -6.14 31.99
C GLU A 131 31.45 -5.89 32.39
N ASN A 132 30.49 -6.49 31.67
CA ASN A 132 29.05 -6.40 31.96
C ASN A 132 28.49 -4.96 31.88
N ARG A 133 29.14 -4.10 31.08
CA ARG A 133 28.65 -2.75 30.82
C ARG A 133 27.42 -2.79 29.92
N GLU A 134 26.32 -2.20 30.38
CA GLU A 134 25.11 -2.06 29.57
C GLU A 134 25.32 -1.01 28.48
N TYR A 135 24.94 -1.36 27.24
CA TYR A 135 24.82 -0.43 26.13
C TYR A 135 23.38 -0.41 25.63
N LYS A 136 22.89 0.80 25.41
CA LYS A 136 21.61 1.05 24.78
C LYS A 136 21.83 1.90 23.54
N LEU A 137 21.51 1.34 22.40
CA LEU A 137 21.72 1.95 21.10
C LEU A 137 20.38 2.11 20.41
N ALA A 138 20.24 3.18 19.64
CA ALA A 138 19.08 3.41 18.81
C ALA A 138 19.51 3.84 17.41
N VAL A 139 18.77 3.40 16.40
CA VAL A 139 18.88 3.88 15.03
C VAL A 139 17.49 4.25 14.54
N SER A 140 17.38 5.40 13.90
CA SER A 140 16.18 5.82 13.16
C SER A 140 16.51 5.84 11.67
N SER A 141 15.56 5.39 10.85
CA SER A 141 15.59 5.56 9.41
C SER A 141 14.20 5.87 8.90
N LYS A 142 14.13 6.74 7.90
CA LYS A 142 12.92 6.94 7.12
C LYS A 142 12.97 6.03 5.90
N PHE A 143 11.83 5.48 5.51
CA PHE A 143 11.67 4.71 4.29
C PHE A 143 10.38 5.13 3.59
N GLU A 144 10.41 5.12 2.26
CA GLU A 144 9.23 5.38 1.44
C GLU A 144 8.60 4.05 1.04
N LYS A 145 7.32 3.86 1.36
CA LYS A 145 6.54 2.70 0.96
C LYS A 145 5.84 2.99 -0.36
N ASP A 146 6.06 2.13 -1.34
CA ASP A 146 5.38 2.12 -2.64
C ASP A 146 4.24 1.07 -2.64
N THR A 147 3.83 0.58 -3.80
CA THR A 147 2.82 -0.47 -3.94
C THR A 147 3.37 -1.90 -3.76
N GLU A 148 4.70 -2.08 -3.75
CA GLU A 148 5.37 -3.38 -3.70
C GLU A 148 5.77 -3.76 -2.27
N ALA A 149 5.99 -5.05 -2.01
CA ALA A 149 6.42 -5.49 -0.69
C ALA A 149 7.84 -4.98 -0.39
N LYS A 150 8.05 -4.42 0.80
CA LYS A 150 9.35 -3.86 1.20
C LYS A 150 9.99 -4.63 2.36
N LEU A 151 11.30 -4.81 2.30
CA LEU A 151 12.06 -5.49 3.36
C LEU A 151 13.08 -4.52 3.95
N LEU A 152 13.06 -4.40 5.27
CA LEU A 152 14.05 -3.63 6.02
C LEU A 152 14.83 -4.56 6.95
N GLU A 153 16.14 -4.44 6.91
CA GLU A 153 17.06 -5.18 7.76
C GLU A 153 17.72 -4.23 8.77
N ILE A 154 17.57 -4.53 10.05
CA ILE A 154 18.31 -3.90 11.13
C ILE A 154 19.59 -4.73 11.32
N LYS A 155 20.70 -4.21 10.83
CA LYS A 155 22.01 -4.84 10.96
C LYS A 155 22.72 -4.31 12.20
N ILE A 156 23.08 -5.24 13.09
CA ILE A 156 23.89 -4.97 14.27
C ILE A 156 25.31 -5.48 13.98
N VAL A 157 26.30 -4.59 13.97
CA VAL A 157 27.70 -4.89 13.62
C VAL A 157 28.64 -4.38 14.72
N ASP A 158 29.69 -5.14 15.05
CA ASP A 158 30.65 -4.71 16.07
C ASP A 158 31.67 -3.74 15.44
N ASP A 159 32.03 -2.69 16.19
CA ASP A 159 33.15 -1.83 15.88
C ASP A 159 34.33 -2.24 16.78
N ASP A 160 35.20 -3.11 16.26
CA ASP A 160 36.37 -3.63 16.98
C ASP A 160 37.29 -2.52 17.51
N VAL A 161 37.36 -1.38 16.80
CA VAL A 161 38.21 -0.24 17.17
C VAL A 161 37.63 0.50 18.36
N LYS A 162 36.30 0.66 18.40
CA LYS A 162 35.60 1.38 19.48
C LYS A 162 35.13 0.46 20.60
N GLN A 163 35.21 -0.85 20.41
CA GLN A 163 34.64 -1.88 21.27
C GLN A 163 33.16 -1.59 21.58
N GLN A 164 32.42 -1.18 20.54
CA GLN A 164 31.03 -0.76 20.64
C GLN A 164 30.23 -1.32 19.46
N PRO A 165 28.96 -1.67 19.66
CA PRO A 165 28.10 -2.05 18.55
C PRO A 165 27.72 -0.82 17.73
N ARG A 166 27.51 -1.05 16.44
CA ARG A 166 26.94 -0.09 15.49
C ARG A 166 25.65 -0.67 14.93
N LEU A 167 24.62 0.17 14.87
CA LEU A 167 23.34 -0.16 14.25
C LEU A 167 23.26 0.51 12.88
N ALA A 168 22.78 -0.23 11.89
CA ALA A 168 22.44 0.29 10.59
C ALA A 168 21.08 -0.28 10.16
N VAL A 169 20.28 0.54 9.49
CA VAL A 169 19.08 0.07 8.79
C VAL A 169 19.43 -0.02 7.31
N LYS A 170 19.18 -1.18 6.71
CA LYS A 170 19.40 -1.44 5.30
C LYS A 170 18.07 -1.80 4.66
N GLU A 171 17.71 -1.04 3.63
CA GLU A 171 16.58 -1.38 2.76
C GLU A 171 17.05 -2.40 1.72
N TRP A 172 16.26 -3.46 1.53
CA TRP A 172 16.48 -4.43 0.47
C TRP A 172 15.50 -4.06 -0.67
N ASN A 173 16.05 -3.82 -1.86
CA ASN A 173 15.29 -3.62 -3.09
C ASN A 173 15.21 -4.94 -3.86
#